data_AF-A0A971NL14-F1
#
_entry.id   AF-A0A971NL14-F1
#
_cell.length_a   1.000
_cell.length_b   1.000
_cell.length_c   1.000
_cell.angle_alpha   90.00
_cell.angle_beta   90.00
_cell.angle_gamma   90.00
#
_symmetry.space_group_name_H-M   'P 1'
#
loop_
_entity.id
_entity.type
_entity.pdbx_description
1 polymer ?
#
loop_
_entity_poly.entity_id
_entity_poly.type
_entity_poly.pdbx_seq_one_letter_code
_entity_poly.pdbx_strand_id
1 'polypeptide(L)'
;LVIGGGPVGCETAQYLVHEAAVSPDVFAFMLTQRSETNEAIGQLVDKSYRNVAILDTVKIGTGFEQGTAWPLMKDLDRYGVSKYPFGRILSFGDNELTLEAKESKTREQKARERQTGIVEPEKVITVTIPCDTIVSAIGSLPNTDLFNELKTSEKEVFCIGDSIEAGNIAHAMETALDTAQKI
;
A
#
# COMPACT_ATOMS: atom_id res chain seq x y z
N LEU A 1 -3.14 -9.70 -4.86
CA LEU A 1 -3.78 -8.36 -4.83
C LEU A 1 -3.76 -7.84 -3.39
N VAL A 2 -3.32 -6.61 -3.18
CA VAL A 2 -3.40 -5.90 -1.89
C VAL A 2 -4.59 -4.94 -1.94
N ILE A 3 -5.49 -5.03 -0.95
CA ILE A 3 -6.66 -4.15 -0.80
C ILE A 3 -6.35 -3.16 0.32
N GLY A 4 -6.41 -1.87 0.01
CA GLY A 4 -5.91 -0.79 0.85
C GLY A 4 -4.57 -0.30 0.31
N GLY A 5 -4.50 0.97 -0.02
CA GLY A 5 -3.36 1.68 -0.60
C GLY A 5 -2.85 2.79 0.29
N GLY A 6 -3.16 2.78 1.58
CA GLY A 6 -2.48 3.57 2.60
C GLY A 6 -1.05 3.07 2.87
N PRO A 7 -0.38 3.58 3.93
CA PRO A 7 1.01 3.19 4.24
C PRO A 7 1.22 1.69 4.36
N VAL A 8 0.41 1.02 5.18
CA VAL A 8 0.48 -0.43 5.41
C VAL A 8 0.34 -1.22 4.12
N GLY A 9 -0.65 -0.88 3.28
CA GLY A 9 -0.87 -1.58 2.01
C GLY A 9 0.25 -1.36 0.99
N CYS A 10 0.79 -0.15 0.92
CA CYS A 10 1.91 0.18 0.05
C CYS A 10 3.21 -0.52 0.48
N GLU A 11 3.51 -0.55 1.78
CA GLU A 11 4.67 -1.26 2.34
C GLU A 11 4.51 -2.77 2.21
N THR A 12 3.30 -3.30 2.40
CA THR A 12 3.01 -4.72 2.18
C THR A 12 3.25 -5.10 0.72
N ALA A 13 2.80 -4.28 -0.23
CA ALA A 13 3.07 -4.50 -1.64
C ALA A 13 4.57 -4.45 -1.96
N GLN A 14 5.32 -3.50 -1.38
CA GLN A 14 6.77 -3.40 -1.54
C GLN A 14 7.48 -4.64 -0.97
N TYR A 15 7.07 -5.08 0.21
CA TYR A 15 7.59 -6.30 0.84
C TYR A 15 7.38 -7.52 -0.07
N LEU A 16 6.17 -7.70 -0.60
CA LEU A 16 5.86 -8.83 -1.48
C LEU A 16 6.70 -8.84 -2.76
N VAL A 17 6.93 -7.68 -3.38
CA VAL A 17 7.78 -7.64 -4.58
C VAL A 17 9.25 -7.89 -4.26
N HIS A 18 9.74 -7.40 -3.12
CA HIS A 18 11.12 -7.63 -2.65
C HIS A 18 11.40 -9.08 -2.27
N GLU A 19 10.45 -9.72 -1.58
CA GLU A 19 10.56 -11.14 -1.21
C GLU A 19 10.71 -12.03 -2.44
N ALA A 20 10.05 -11.65 -3.54
CA ALA A 20 10.15 -12.33 -4.82
C ALA A 20 11.08 -11.64 -5.83
N ALA A 21 11.99 -10.77 -5.39
CA ALA A 21 13.03 -10.19 -6.23
C ALA A 21 14.36 -10.93 -6.02
N VAL A 22 15.35 -10.63 -6.86
CA VAL A 22 16.71 -11.14 -6.65
C VAL A 22 17.28 -10.56 -5.35
N SER A 23 17.71 -11.45 -4.44
CA SER A 23 18.31 -11.04 -3.17
C SER A 23 19.69 -10.40 -3.37
N PRO A 24 20.15 -9.54 -2.42
CA PRO A 24 21.46 -8.92 -2.51
C PRO A 24 22.62 -9.92 -2.66
N ASP A 25 22.56 -11.06 -1.97
CA ASP A 25 23.59 -12.09 -2.03
C ASP A 25 23.62 -12.80 -3.40
N VAL A 26 22.45 -13.10 -3.97
CA VAL A 26 22.36 -13.66 -5.32
C VAL A 26 22.85 -12.65 -6.34
N PHE A 27 22.50 -11.37 -6.22
CA PHE A 27 23.01 -10.31 -7.08
C PHE A 27 24.54 -10.21 -7.01
N ALA A 28 25.13 -10.21 -5.82
CA ALA A 28 26.58 -10.19 -5.63
C ALA A 28 27.24 -11.44 -6.23
N PHE A 29 26.63 -12.61 -6.06
CA PHE A 29 27.08 -13.85 -6.70
C PHE A 29 27.07 -13.74 -8.23
N MET A 30 25.98 -13.26 -8.83
CA MET A 30 25.86 -13.13 -10.28
C MET A 30 26.94 -12.22 -10.88
N LEU A 31 27.24 -11.10 -10.21
CA LEU A 31 28.31 -10.19 -10.61
C LEU A 31 29.71 -10.80 -10.46
N THR A 32 29.98 -11.45 -9.33
CA THR A 32 31.31 -12.01 -9.03
C THR A 32 31.64 -13.21 -9.92
N GLN A 33 30.65 -14.07 -10.17
CA GLN A 33 30.81 -15.26 -11.01
C GLN A 33 30.54 -15.00 -12.50
N ARG A 34 30.05 -13.80 -12.85
CA ARG A 34 29.65 -13.44 -14.22
C ARG A 34 28.67 -14.45 -14.82
N SER A 35 27.67 -14.85 -14.03
CA SER A 35 26.71 -15.89 -14.43
C SER A 35 25.77 -15.45 -15.56
N GLU A 36 25.60 -14.13 -15.73
CA GLU A 36 24.76 -13.49 -16.74
C GLU A 36 25.41 -12.20 -17.24
N THR A 37 24.85 -11.58 -18.29
CA THR A 37 25.30 -10.25 -18.73
C THR A 37 24.89 -9.16 -17.73
N ASN A 38 25.68 -8.07 -17.63
CA ASN A 38 25.32 -6.93 -16.77
C ASN A 38 23.94 -6.35 -17.12
N GLU A 39 23.54 -6.41 -18.40
CA GLU A 39 22.22 -5.97 -18.85
C GLU A 39 21.11 -6.88 -18.31
N ALA A 40 21.28 -8.21 -18.42
CA ALA A 40 20.32 -9.18 -17.89
C ALA A 40 20.21 -9.07 -16.35
N ILE A 41 21.34 -8.91 -15.67
CA ILE A 41 21.39 -8.71 -14.21
C ILE A 41 20.64 -7.43 -13.83
N GLY A 42 20.85 -6.32 -14.54
CA GLY A 42 20.12 -5.07 -14.32
C GLY A 42 18.60 -5.25 -14.45
N GLN A 43 18.15 -5.99 -15.47
CA GLN A 43 16.73 -6.29 -15.66
C GLN A 43 16.14 -7.17 -14.54
N LEU A 44 16.93 -8.06 -13.96
CA LEU A 44 16.48 -8.95 -12.87
C LEU A 44 16.29 -8.20 -11.55
N VAL A 45 17.11 -7.18 -11.27
CA VAL A 45 16.99 -6.35 -10.06
C VAL A 45 15.71 -5.52 -10.06
N ASP A 46 15.19 -5.19 -11.23
CA ASP A 46 13.96 -4.39 -11.41
C ASP A 46 12.70 -5.26 -11.58
N LYS A 47 12.80 -6.57 -11.44
CA LYS A 47 11.68 -7.50 -11.61
C LYS A 47 11.40 -8.30 -10.36
N SER A 48 10.13 -8.59 -10.15
CA SER A 48 9.66 -9.56 -9.18
C SER A 48 9.05 -10.75 -9.89
N TYR A 49 9.22 -11.95 -9.36
CA TYR A 49 8.53 -13.14 -9.84
C TYR A 49 7.05 -13.17 -9.44
N ARG A 50 6.61 -12.25 -8.57
CA ARG A 50 5.20 -12.04 -8.22
C ARG A 50 4.62 -10.87 -8.99
N ASN A 51 3.41 -11.03 -9.49
CA ASN A 51 2.62 -9.92 -10.01
C ASN A 51 1.79 -9.32 -8.87
N VAL A 52 2.16 -8.12 -8.43
CA VAL A 52 1.49 -7.43 -7.33
C VAL A 52 0.66 -6.27 -7.87
N ALA A 53 -0.54 -6.12 -7.32
CA ALA A 53 -1.45 -5.02 -7.60
C ALA A 53 -1.98 -4.45 -6.29
N ILE A 54 -2.24 -3.14 -6.26
CA ILE A 54 -2.83 -2.42 -5.12
C ILE A 54 -4.16 -1.82 -5.56
N LEU A 55 -5.21 -2.04 -4.78
CA LEU A 55 -6.53 -1.45 -4.96
C LEU A 55 -6.86 -0.58 -3.74
N ASP A 56 -7.37 0.62 -3.97
CA ASP A 56 -7.91 1.46 -2.91
C ASP A 56 -9.12 2.26 -3.42
N THR A 57 -10.05 2.58 -2.53
CA THR A 57 -11.20 3.46 -2.78
C THR A 57 -10.81 4.93 -2.81
N VAL A 58 -9.61 5.28 -2.33
CA VAL A 58 -9.03 6.62 -2.41
C VAL A 58 -7.76 6.64 -3.27
N LYS A 59 -7.04 7.77 -3.26
CA LYS A 59 -5.73 7.88 -3.91
C LYS A 59 -4.71 6.99 -3.20
N ILE A 60 -3.98 6.18 -3.95
CA ILE A 60 -2.85 5.39 -3.42
C ILE A 60 -1.81 6.32 -2.78
N GLY A 61 -1.35 5.95 -1.60
CA GLY A 61 -0.45 6.74 -0.77
C GLY A 61 -1.14 7.76 0.14
N THR A 62 -2.48 7.74 0.24
CA THR A 62 -3.19 8.52 1.26
C THR A 62 -2.80 8.03 2.65
N GLY A 63 -2.43 8.93 3.56
CA GLY A 63 -1.97 8.60 4.93
C GLY A 63 -0.47 8.64 5.13
N PHE A 64 0.33 8.77 4.07
CA PHE A 64 1.76 9.11 4.22
C PHE A 64 1.93 10.58 4.61
N GLU A 65 2.95 10.85 5.40
CA GLU A 65 3.43 12.21 5.64
C GLU A 65 3.92 12.87 4.35
N GLN A 66 3.83 14.19 4.28
CA GLN A 66 4.21 14.93 3.10
C GLN A 66 5.70 14.72 2.79
N GLY A 67 5.98 14.20 1.59
CA GLY A 67 7.35 13.99 1.12
C GLY A 67 7.97 12.66 1.51
N THR A 68 7.28 11.78 2.24
CA THR A 68 7.85 10.47 2.65
C THR A 68 7.46 9.33 1.72
N ALA A 69 6.35 9.45 0.98
CA ALA A 69 5.86 8.37 0.11
C ALA A 69 6.70 8.12 -1.15
N TRP A 70 7.40 9.12 -1.68
CA TRP A 70 7.99 9.05 -3.02
C TRP A 70 9.04 7.94 -3.23
N PRO A 71 9.92 7.59 -2.26
CA PRO A 71 10.90 6.52 -2.46
C PRO A 71 10.20 5.18 -2.64
N LEU A 72 9.18 4.92 -1.81
CA LEU A 72 8.37 3.72 -1.88
C LEU A 72 7.59 3.67 -3.19
N MET A 73 6.94 4.77 -3.60
CA MET A 73 6.18 4.80 -4.85
C MET A 73 7.08 4.59 -6.07
N LYS A 74 8.27 5.20 -6.08
CA LYS A 74 9.27 5.00 -7.14
C LYS A 74 9.67 3.52 -7.23
N ASP A 75 9.80 2.85 -6.09
CA ASP A 75 10.18 1.45 -6.05
C ASP A 75 9.04 0.52 -6.51
N LEU A 76 7.80 0.79 -6.08
CA LEU A 76 6.61 0.10 -6.59
C LEU A 76 6.47 0.28 -8.12
N ASP A 77 6.77 1.47 -8.65
CA ASP A 77 6.77 1.71 -10.10
C ASP A 77 7.90 0.96 -10.81
N ARG A 78 9.10 0.91 -10.21
CA ARG A 78 10.26 0.16 -10.73
C ARG A 78 9.94 -1.33 -10.91
N TYR A 79 9.28 -1.95 -9.93
CA TYR A 79 8.83 -3.34 -10.01
C TYR A 79 7.55 -3.57 -10.83
N GLY A 80 6.95 -2.52 -11.39
CA GLY A 80 5.75 -2.64 -12.22
C GLY A 80 4.47 -3.00 -11.44
N VAL A 81 4.38 -2.62 -10.15
CA VAL A 81 3.18 -2.84 -9.35
C VAL A 81 2.01 -2.05 -9.91
N SER A 82 0.95 -2.74 -10.32
CA SER A 82 -0.29 -2.14 -10.82
C SER A 82 -1.04 -1.43 -9.69
N LYS A 83 -1.60 -0.26 -9.96
CA LYS A 83 -2.26 0.59 -8.96
C LYS A 83 -3.64 0.98 -9.46
N TYR A 84 -4.67 0.68 -8.68
CA TYR A 84 -6.07 0.97 -8.97
C TYR A 84 -6.62 1.92 -7.90
N PRO A 85 -6.32 3.24 -7.99
CA PRO A 85 -6.90 4.24 -7.10
C PRO A 85 -8.38 4.44 -7.41
N PHE A 86 -9.15 4.85 -6.41
CA PHE A 86 -10.59 5.07 -6.53
C PHE A 86 -11.36 3.89 -7.12
N GLY A 87 -10.86 2.68 -6.88
CA GLY A 87 -11.48 1.46 -7.35
C GLY A 87 -12.44 0.86 -6.32
N ARG A 88 -13.32 -0.03 -6.79
CA ARG A 88 -14.30 -0.71 -5.95
C ARG A 88 -14.40 -2.17 -6.34
N ILE A 89 -14.32 -3.06 -5.36
CA ILE A 89 -14.50 -4.50 -5.58
C ILE A 89 -15.97 -4.76 -5.92
N LEU A 90 -16.21 -5.53 -6.97
CA LEU A 90 -17.55 -5.95 -7.38
C LEU A 90 -17.85 -7.38 -6.93
N SER A 91 -16.91 -8.30 -7.17
CA SER A 91 -17.08 -9.71 -6.85
C SER A 91 -15.73 -10.42 -6.71
N PHE A 92 -15.76 -11.48 -5.90
CA PHE A 92 -14.66 -12.43 -5.75
C PHE A 92 -15.01 -13.71 -6.53
N GLY A 93 -14.09 -14.16 -7.38
CA GLY A 93 -14.12 -15.51 -7.96
C GLY A 93 -13.07 -16.40 -7.30
N ASP A 94 -12.90 -17.62 -7.80
CA ASP A 94 -11.98 -18.60 -7.21
C ASP A 94 -10.50 -18.18 -7.33
N ASN A 95 -10.09 -17.66 -8.50
CA ASN A 95 -8.71 -17.23 -8.80
C ASN A 95 -8.68 -15.85 -9.48
N GLU A 96 -9.73 -15.07 -9.32
CA GLU A 96 -9.85 -13.75 -9.92
C GLU A 96 -10.70 -12.82 -9.06
N LEU A 97 -10.50 -11.52 -9.23
CA LEU A 97 -11.29 -10.47 -8.62
C LEU A 97 -11.72 -9.48 -9.68
N THR A 98 -13.01 -9.13 -9.67
CA THR A 98 -13.56 -8.10 -10.54
C THR A 98 -13.73 -6.80 -9.77
N LEU A 99 -13.26 -5.70 -10.35
CA LEU A 99 -13.35 -4.36 -9.77
C LEU A 99 -13.80 -3.31 -10.80
N GLU A 100 -14.37 -2.23 -10.29
CA GLU A 100 -14.47 -0.96 -11.00
C GLU A 100 -13.17 -0.18 -10.78
N ALA A 101 -12.59 0.36 -11.84
CA ALA A 101 -11.44 1.25 -11.78
C ALA A 101 -11.64 2.44 -12.72
N LYS A 102 -10.91 3.53 -12.44
CA LYS A 102 -10.82 4.63 -13.39
C LYS A 102 -9.82 4.28 -14.49
N GLU A 103 -10.22 4.50 -15.74
CA GLU A 103 -9.32 4.34 -16.88
C GLU A 103 -8.16 5.33 -16.75
N SER A 104 -6.93 4.82 -16.81
CA SER A 104 -5.74 5.67 -16.74
C SER A 104 -5.64 6.53 -17.99
N LYS A 105 -5.66 7.85 -17.81
CA LYS A 105 -5.46 8.80 -18.91
C LYS A 105 -4.09 8.59 -19.56
N THR A 106 -4.08 8.54 -20.88
CA THR A 106 -2.88 8.47 -21.72
C THR A 106 -1.98 9.70 -21.53
N ARG A 107 -0.71 9.61 -21.96
CA ARG A 107 0.23 10.75 -21.87
C ARG A 107 -0.28 11.94 -22.69
N GLU A 108 -0.88 11.65 -23.85
CA GLU A 108 -1.47 12.61 -24.77
C GLU A 108 -2.66 13.35 -24.13
N GLN A 109 -3.56 12.61 -23.48
CA GLN A 109 -4.69 13.18 -22.74
C GLN A 109 -4.21 14.09 -21.61
N LYS A 110 -3.29 13.61 -20.76
CA LYS A 110 -2.71 14.42 -19.67
C LYS A 110 -2.01 15.69 -20.19
N ALA A 111 -1.34 15.61 -21.34
CA ALA A 111 -0.70 16.77 -21.96
C ALA A 111 -1.73 17.78 -22.48
N ARG A 112 -2.81 17.32 -23.12
CA ARG A 112 -3.91 18.16 -23.59
C ARG A 112 -4.58 18.90 -22.43
N GLU A 113 -4.92 18.22 -21.34
CA GLU A 113 -5.54 18.86 -20.16
C GLU A 113 -4.66 19.96 -19.56
N ARG A 114 -3.34 19.73 -19.49
CA ARG A 114 -2.39 20.75 -19.02
C ARG A 114 -2.33 21.98 -19.93
N GLN A 115 -2.51 21.77 -21.23
CA GLN A 115 -2.47 22.85 -22.23
C GLN A 115 -3.79 23.62 -22.29
N THR A 116 -4.93 22.93 -22.22
CA THR A 116 -6.25 23.53 -22.42
C THR A 116 -6.93 23.94 -21.12
N GLY A 117 -6.51 23.39 -19.97
CA GLY A 117 -7.20 23.53 -18.68
C GLY A 117 -8.54 22.79 -18.61
N ILE A 118 -8.95 22.10 -19.67
CA ILE A 118 -10.21 21.36 -19.75
C ILE A 118 -9.93 19.91 -19.36
N VAL A 119 -10.55 19.45 -18.27
CA VAL A 119 -10.42 18.08 -17.78
C VAL A 119 -11.41 17.18 -18.52
N GLU A 120 -10.92 16.14 -19.18
CA GLU A 120 -11.76 15.10 -19.77
C GLU A 120 -12.45 14.31 -18.66
N PRO A 121 -13.74 13.95 -18.85
CA PRO A 121 -14.49 13.21 -17.84
C PRO A 121 -13.81 11.87 -17.56
N GLU A 122 -13.78 11.51 -16.28
CA GLU A 122 -13.23 10.22 -15.87
C GLU A 122 -14.13 9.10 -16.38
N LYS A 123 -13.54 8.11 -17.04
CA LYS A 123 -14.24 6.92 -17.50
C LYS A 123 -14.01 5.80 -16.49
N VAL A 124 -15.11 5.25 -15.97
CA VAL A 124 -15.08 4.05 -15.13
C VAL A 124 -15.12 2.82 -16.03
N ILE A 125 -14.22 1.88 -15.78
CA ILE A 125 -14.12 0.61 -16.48
C ILE A 125 -14.21 -0.55 -15.48
N THR A 126 -14.68 -1.69 -15.96
CA THR A 126 -14.64 -2.95 -15.20
C THR A 126 -13.37 -3.70 -15.58
N VAL A 127 -12.61 -4.13 -14.58
CA VAL A 127 -11.35 -4.85 -14.75
C VAL A 127 -11.44 -6.15 -13.96
N THR A 128 -11.08 -7.27 -14.59
CA THR A 128 -10.87 -8.55 -13.90
C THR A 128 -9.38 -8.77 -13.73
N ILE A 129 -8.96 -9.02 -12.49
CA ILE A 129 -7.58 -9.26 -12.11
C ILE A 129 -7.45 -10.72 -11.69
N PRO A 130 -6.67 -11.55 -12.41
CA PRO A 130 -6.29 -12.87 -11.93
C PRO A 130 -5.46 -12.72 -10.64
N CYS A 131 -5.85 -13.40 -9.58
CA CYS A 131 -5.11 -13.41 -8.32
C CYS A 131 -5.33 -14.70 -7.55
N ASP A 132 -4.25 -15.27 -7.03
CA ASP A 132 -4.25 -16.43 -6.13
C ASP A 132 -4.35 -16.04 -4.65
N THR A 133 -3.94 -14.80 -4.33
CA THR A 133 -3.79 -14.32 -2.96
C THR A 133 -4.35 -12.90 -2.83
N ILE A 134 -5.16 -12.70 -1.80
CA ILE A 134 -5.69 -11.40 -1.40
C ILE A 134 -5.13 -11.04 -0.03
N VAL A 135 -4.53 -9.86 0.06
CA VAL A 135 -4.05 -9.28 1.31
C VAL A 135 -4.94 -8.09 1.67
N SER A 136 -5.61 -8.15 2.82
CA SER A 136 -6.41 -7.05 3.34
C SER A 136 -5.56 -6.12 4.19
N ALA A 137 -5.42 -4.88 3.75
CA ALA A 137 -4.71 -3.78 4.41
C ALA A 137 -5.60 -2.52 4.44
N ILE A 138 -6.91 -2.70 4.64
CA ILE A 138 -7.93 -1.65 4.58
C ILE A 138 -7.96 -0.72 5.82
N GLY A 139 -7.17 -1.03 6.84
CA GLY A 139 -7.12 -0.31 8.10
C GLY A 139 -7.56 -1.18 9.28
N SER A 140 -7.66 -0.52 10.44
CA SER A 140 -8.00 -1.14 11.72
C SER A 140 -9.13 -0.39 12.39
N LEU A 141 -9.86 -1.08 13.28
CA LEU A 141 -10.83 -0.46 14.18
C LEU A 141 -10.25 -0.44 15.59
N PRO A 142 -10.54 0.59 16.41
CA PRO A 142 -10.14 0.61 17.80
C PRO A 142 -10.67 -0.62 18.55
N ASN A 143 -9.82 -1.19 19.41
CA ASN A 143 -10.22 -2.29 20.29
C ASN A 143 -10.14 -1.81 21.75
N THR A 144 -11.30 -1.62 22.38
CA THR A 144 -11.45 -1.14 23.77
C THR A 144 -11.94 -2.23 24.73
N ASP A 145 -11.97 -3.50 24.31
CA ASP A 145 -12.61 -4.58 25.07
C ASP A 145 -12.02 -4.71 26.48
N LEU A 146 -10.69 -4.86 26.57
CA LEU A 146 -10.00 -4.97 27.86
C LEU A 146 -10.14 -3.70 28.72
N PHE A 147 -10.12 -2.52 28.09
CA PHE A 147 -10.34 -1.26 28.81
C PHE A 147 -11.73 -1.22 29.45
N ASN A 148 -12.75 -1.66 28.71
CA ASN A 148 -14.13 -1.69 29.20
C ASN A 148 -14.35 -2.69 30.33
N GLU A 149 -13.62 -3.80 30.35
CA GLU A 149 -13.62 -4.76 31.46
C GLU A 149 -12.98 -4.15 32.72
N LEU A 150 -11.81 -3.52 32.56
CA LEU A 150 -11.01 -3.05 33.69
C LEU A 150 -11.45 -1.69 34.27
N LYS A 151 -12.16 -0.85 33.50
CA LYS A 151 -12.64 0.46 33.99
C LYS A 151 -13.60 0.37 35.18
N THR A 152 -14.17 -0.81 35.43
CA THR A 152 -15.05 -1.08 36.58
C THR A 152 -14.29 -1.50 37.84
N SER A 153 -12.99 -1.76 37.73
CA SER A 153 -12.14 -2.11 38.86
C SER A 153 -11.85 -0.91 39.76
N GLU A 154 -11.37 -1.16 40.98
CA GLU A 154 -10.91 -0.10 41.90
C GLU A 154 -9.58 0.54 41.47
N LYS A 155 -8.96 0.05 40.39
CA LYS A 155 -7.71 0.59 39.85
C LYS A 155 -8.02 1.68 38.84
N GLU A 156 -7.16 2.69 38.81
CA GLU A 156 -7.17 3.67 37.73
C GLU A 156 -6.67 3.01 36.43
N VAL A 157 -7.45 3.13 35.35
CA VAL A 157 -7.17 2.52 34.05
C VAL A 157 -7.28 3.59 32.99
N PHE A 158 -6.27 3.69 32.14
CA PHE A 158 -6.22 4.64 31.03
C PHE A 158 -6.21 3.90 29.69
N CYS A 159 -6.95 4.43 28.72
CA CYS A 159 -6.90 4.00 27.32
C CYS A 159 -5.95 4.92 26.56
N ILE A 160 -5.06 4.38 25.73
CA ILE A 160 -4.08 5.16 24.93
C ILE A 160 -3.91 4.55 23.52
N GLY A 161 -3.38 5.34 22.59
CA GLY A 161 -3.07 4.93 21.23
C GLY A 161 -4.28 4.40 20.43
N ASP A 162 -4.02 3.43 19.56
CA ASP A 162 -5.01 2.87 18.63
C ASP A 162 -6.25 2.27 19.30
N SER A 163 -6.15 1.94 20.59
CA SER A 163 -7.31 1.52 21.38
C SER A 163 -8.33 2.65 21.55
N ILE A 164 -7.92 3.91 21.54
CA ILE A 164 -8.82 5.07 21.50
C ILE A 164 -9.31 5.28 20.06
N GLU A 165 -8.38 5.52 19.15
CA GLU A 165 -8.62 5.85 17.75
C GLU A 165 -7.46 5.30 16.93
N ALA A 166 -7.76 4.47 15.93
CA ALA A 166 -6.74 3.89 15.07
C ALA A 166 -5.99 5.00 14.34
N GLY A 167 -4.69 5.13 14.62
CA GLY A 167 -3.89 6.24 14.14
C GLY A 167 -2.51 5.79 13.66
N ASN A 168 -1.56 6.71 13.76
CA ASN A 168 -0.16 6.42 13.49
C ASN A 168 0.65 6.38 14.80
N ILE A 169 1.92 6.02 14.70
CA ILE A 169 2.81 5.93 15.86
C ILE A 169 2.95 7.27 16.60
N ALA A 170 2.91 8.40 15.89
CA ALA A 170 3.00 9.72 16.53
C ALA A 170 1.78 9.99 17.42
N HIS A 171 0.57 9.66 16.96
CA HIS A 171 -0.65 9.75 17.75
C HIS A 171 -0.61 8.84 18.99
N ALA A 172 -0.09 7.61 18.83
CA ALA A 172 0.09 6.71 19.97
C ALA A 172 1.09 7.27 21.01
N MET A 173 2.16 7.92 20.56
CA MET A 173 3.11 8.58 21.45
C MET A 173 2.53 9.81 22.14
N GLU A 174 1.77 10.64 21.41
CA GLU A 174 1.10 11.84 21.94
C GLU A 174 0.10 11.46 23.03
N THR A 175 -0.79 10.51 22.77
CA THR A 175 -1.78 10.04 23.75
C THR A 175 -1.12 9.42 25.00
N ALA A 176 0.02 8.75 24.83
CA ALA A 176 0.80 8.23 25.96
C ALA A 176 1.40 9.37 26.81
N LEU A 177 1.98 10.40 26.17
CA LEU A 177 2.55 11.56 26.87
C LEU A 177 1.49 12.36 27.62
N ASP A 178 0.36 12.63 26.97
CA ASP A 178 -0.78 13.35 27.56
C ASP A 178 -1.37 12.61 28.77
N THR A 179 -1.36 11.27 28.72
CA THR A 179 -1.80 10.44 29.83
C THR A 179 -0.79 10.46 30.97
N ALA A 180 0.50 10.36 30.66
CA ALA A 180 1.57 10.38 31.66
C ALA A 180 1.62 11.69 32.46
N GLN A 181 1.23 12.82 31.88
CA GLN A 181 1.15 14.11 32.58
C GLN A 181 -0.01 14.20 33.59
N LYS A 182 -0.98 13.30 33.52
CA LYS A 182 -2.17 13.28 34.38
C LYS A 182 -2.02 12.34 35.59
N ILE A 183 -0.97 11.52 35.60
CA ILE A 183 -0.60 10.57 36.66
C ILE A 183 0.43 11.23 37.58
#